data_AF-A0A2S9YWL8-F1
#
_entry.id   AF-A0A2S9YWL8-F1
#
_cell.length_a   1.000
_cell.length_b   1.000
_cell.length_c   1.000
_cell.angle_alpha   90.00
_cell.angle_beta   90.00
_cell.angle_gamma   90.00
#
_symmetry.space_group_name_H-M   'P 1'
#
loop_
_entity.id
_entity.type
_entity.pdbx_description
1 polymer ?
#
loop_
_entity_poly.entity_id
_entity_poly.type
_entity_poly.pdbx_seq_one_letter_code
_entity_poly.pdbx_strand_id
1 'polypeptide(L)'
;MRRPLILAGFVLVGCSTGQATLSSDTFSSLDGNDDETTGDGDPGDGDGDGDGDPGDGDGDGDGDGDPGDGDGDTGDGDGDGDGDVCERYLYRHNLTNDTWETQPLDLVWTGPNAPPCSVEPLATSYLEVWDQLLVWGVNGMYYRRIGGTWQSPEPIADRWPIIADVEIDSVAYTPPINGSSSCNLIFTAVPNAYIYQVFEDGGTNYDQTVGMMDEPPPGPPQSSTARRWSLVLADPELLGQADWSVQWAGFEDGKVYRFNGAFDWSNWPASQSPVLSGAPRGLDPSTLEAGYGDYGLNRAYLIGL
;
A
#
# COMPACT_ATOMS: atom_id res chain seq x y z
N MET A 1 36.15 20.25 19.79
CA MET A 1 35.31 21.16 18.98
C MET A 1 33.90 20.60 18.99
N ARG A 2 32.94 21.29 19.60
CA ARG A 2 31.52 20.88 19.62
C ARG A 2 30.92 21.27 18.28
N ARG A 3 30.54 20.30 17.46
CA ARG A 3 29.78 20.56 16.22
C ARG A 3 28.32 20.84 16.60
N PRO A 4 27.67 21.88 16.05
CA PRO A 4 26.26 22.11 16.30
C PRO A 4 25.45 20.95 15.70
N LEU A 5 24.58 20.39 16.52
CA LEU A 5 23.56 19.43 16.14
C LEU A 5 22.55 20.19 15.25
N ILE A 6 22.60 19.97 13.94
CA ILE A 6 21.53 20.41 13.04
C ILE A 6 20.44 19.36 13.17
N LEU A 7 19.55 19.55 14.14
CA LEU A 7 18.26 18.91 14.14
C LEU A 7 17.54 19.47 12.90
N ALA A 8 17.29 18.62 11.89
CA ALA A 8 16.35 18.95 10.83
C ALA A 8 14.95 18.99 11.48
N GLY A 9 14.68 20.09 12.18
CA GLY A 9 13.40 20.38 12.77
C GLY A 9 12.41 20.56 11.64
N PHE A 10 11.51 19.59 11.49
CA PHE A 10 10.26 19.75 10.78
C PHE A 10 9.53 20.94 11.42
N VAL A 11 9.60 22.12 10.80
CA VAL A 11 8.88 23.31 11.26
C VAL A 11 7.43 23.16 10.81
N LEU A 12 6.62 22.55 11.67
CA LEU A 12 5.17 22.49 11.52
C LEU A 12 4.58 23.85 11.91
N VAL A 13 4.19 24.64 10.90
CA VAL A 13 3.36 25.85 11.10
C VAL A 13 1.91 25.40 11.20
N GLY A 14 1.37 25.37 12.43
CA GLY A 14 -0.03 25.06 12.68
C GLY A 14 -0.97 26.18 12.26
N CYS A 15 -1.89 25.88 11.35
CA CYS A 15 -3.11 26.65 11.12
C CYS A 15 -4.28 25.68 11.26
N SER A 16 -5.07 25.83 12.33
CA SER A 16 -6.29 25.05 12.52
C SER A 16 -7.45 25.70 11.77
N THR A 17 -8.21 24.91 11.01
CA THR A 17 -9.68 25.03 10.89
C THR A 17 -10.24 23.98 9.93
N GLY A 18 -11.32 23.29 10.36
CA GLY A 18 -12.37 22.81 9.46
C GLY A 18 -12.53 21.29 9.38
N GLN A 19 -13.28 20.72 10.31
CA GLN A 19 -13.70 19.31 10.36
C GLN A 19 -14.85 19.06 9.36
N ALA A 20 -14.66 18.15 8.40
CA ALA A 20 -15.72 17.59 7.58
C ALA A 20 -15.67 16.07 7.72
N THR A 21 -16.69 15.51 8.38
CA THR A 21 -16.87 14.07 8.60
C THR A 21 -17.36 13.40 7.33
N LEU A 22 -16.53 12.56 6.71
CA LEU A 22 -16.95 11.56 5.74
C LEU A 22 -16.46 10.20 6.23
N SER A 23 -17.37 9.42 6.82
CA SER A 23 -17.17 7.99 7.10
C SER A 23 -17.98 7.20 6.07
N SER A 24 -17.29 6.41 5.25
CA SER A 24 -17.87 5.45 4.31
C SER A 24 -17.02 4.18 4.35
N ASP A 25 -17.36 3.30 5.28
CA ASP A 25 -16.77 1.97 5.47
C ASP A 25 -16.87 1.13 4.18
N THR A 26 -15.77 1.00 3.41
CA THR A 26 -15.76 0.32 2.08
C THR A 26 -14.91 -0.97 2.05
N PHE A 27 -14.61 -1.60 3.19
CA PHE A 27 -13.92 -2.91 3.21
C PHE A 27 -14.52 -3.98 4.11
N SER A 28 -15.82 -3.89 4.42
CA SER A 28 -16.51 -5.03 5.03
C SER A 28 -17.19 -5.88 3.96
N SER A 29 -16.65 -7.10 3.80
CA SER A 29 -17.37 -8.34 3.47
C SER A 29 -18.08 -8.46 2.11
N LEU A 30 -17.38 -9.15 1.20
CA LEU A 30 -17.96 -10.24 0.41
C LEU A 30 -18.49 -11.32 1.37
N ASP A 31 -19.74 -11.17 1.82
CA ASP A 31 -20.63 -12.19 2.39
C ASP A 31 -22.03 -11.54 2.27
N GLY A 32 -22.95 -11.98 1.42
CA GLY A 32 -23.63 -13.25 1.51
C GLY A 32 -25.03 -13.05 2.12
N ASN A 33 -26.04 -12.86 1.26
CA ASN A 33 -27.49 -12.82 1.55
C ASN A 33 -27.98 -11.83 2.62
N ASP A 34 -28.65 -10.76 2.17
CA ASP A 34 -29.92 -10.36 2.79
C ASP A 34 -30.84 -9.74 1.73
N ASP A 35 -31.87 -10.53 1.45
CA ASP A 35 -33.13 -10.21 0.80
C ASP A 35 -33.99 -9.46 1.83
N GLU A 36 -34.46 -8.25 1.52
CA GLU A 36 -35.78 -7.70 1.91
C GLU A 36 -35.88 -6.16 1.65
N THR A 37 -36.56 -5.86 0.54
CA THR A 37 -37.72 -4.96 0.38
C THR A 37 -37.69 -3.43 0.66
N THR A 38 -38.01 -2.72 -0.44
CA THR A 38 -39.00 -1.62 -0.64
C THR A 38 -38.75 -0.20 -0.14
N GLY A 39 -38.70 0.73 -1.11
CA GLY A 39 -38.92 2.17 -0.92
C GLY A 39 -39.08 2.90 -2.27
N ASP A 40 -40.35 3.15 -2.66
CA ASP A 40 -40.80 3.80 -3.90
C ASP A 40 -40.73 5.35 -3.86
N GLY A 41 -40.45 5.96 -5.02
CA GLY A 41 -40.70 7.39 -5.36
C GLY A 41 -39.45 8.08 -5.93
N ASP A 42 -39.41 8.77 -7.08
CA ASP A 42 -40.41 9.42 -7.95
C ASP A 42 -39.72 9.65 -9.33
N PRO A 43 -40.43 9.68 -10.48
CA PRO A 43 -39.81 9.82 -11.80
C PRO A 43 -39.65 11.30 -12.18
N GLY A 44 -38.40 11.70 -12.42
CA GLY A 44 -38.06 13.00 -13.00
C GLY A 44 -37.82 12.87 -14.50
N ASP A 45 -38.85 13.19 -15.29
CA ASP A 45 -38.79 13.29 -16.74
C ASP A 45 -37.96 14.51 -17.16
N GLY A 46 -36.82 14.27 -17.81
CA GLY A 46 -35.95 15.30 -18.36
C GLY A 46 -35.68 15.02 -19.85
N ASP A 47 -36.57 15.53 -20.69
CA ASP A 47 -36.43 15.55 -22.15
C ASP A 47 -35.24 16.44 -22.55
N GLY A 48 -34.27 15.85 -23.23
CA GLY A 48 -33.08 16.53 -23.75
C GLY A 48 -32.72 16.02 -25.14
N ASP A 49 -33.45 16.52 -26.15
CA ASP A 49 -33.19 16.28 -27.56
C ASP A 49 -31.88 16.96 -27.98
N GLY A 50 -30.90 16.17 -28.39
CA GLY A 50 -29.59 16.63 -28.86
C GLY A 50 -29.15 15.84 -30.09
N ASP A 51 -29.71 16.21 -31.24
CA ASP A 51 -29.35 15.74 -32.58
C ASP A 51 -27.92 16.16 -32.96
N GLY A 52 -27.10 15.24 -33.47
CA GLY A 52 -25.75 15.57 -33.96
C GLY A 52 -24.97 14.42 -34.61
N ASP A 53 -25.40 14.05 -35.82
CA ASP A 53 -24.71 13.36 -36.92
C ASP A 53 -24.08 11.95 -36.76
N PRO A 54 -24.53 10.97 -37.58
CA PRO A 54 -23.77 9.76 -37.89
C PRO A 54 -22.74 10.05 -39.00
N GLY A 55 -21.47 9.79 -38.69
CA GLY A 55 -20.40 9.77 -39.69
C GLY A 55 -20.31 8.39 -40.34
N ASP A 56 -20.78 8.31 -41.58
CA ASP A 56 -20.70 7.14 -42.45
C ASP A 56 -19.24 6.89 -42.87
N GLY A 57 -18.73 5.70 -42.55
CA GLY A 57 -17.41 5.23 -42.92
C GLY A 57 -17.47 3.83 -43.47
N ASP A 58 -17.87 3.72 -44.74
CA ASP A 58 -17.87 2.48 -45.52
C ASP A 58 -16.44 1.95 -45.69
N GLY A 59 -16.20 0.75 -45.16
CA GLY A 59 -14.96 0.01 -45.31
C GLY A 59 -15.25 -1.42 -45.72
N ASP A 60 -15.56 -1.61 -47.00
CA ASP A 60 -15.70 -2.93 -47.64
C ASP A 60 -14.35 -3.68 -47.59
N GLY A 61 -14.34 -4.79 -46.87
CA GLY A 61 -13.20 -5.70 -46.75
C GLY A 61 -13.66 -7.14 -46.89
N ASP A 62 -13.94 -7.54 -48.13
CA ASP A 62 -14.20 -8.92 -48.53
C ASP A 62 -12.91 -9.75 -48.36
N GLY A 63 -12.81 -10.47 -47.25
CA GLY A 63 -11.75 -11.43 -46.96
C GLY A 63 -12.32 -12.84 -46.90
N ASP A 64 -12.52 -13.44 -48.08
CA ASP A 64 -12.80 -14.87 -48.25
C ASP A 64 -11.57 -15.70 -47.83
N GLY A 65 -11.74 -16.59 -46.85
CA GLY A 65 -10.67 -17.49 -46.41
C GLY A 65 -11.15 -18.64 -45.52
N ASP A 66 -11.72 -19.66 -46.16
CA ASP A 66 -11.88 -21.09 -45.79
C ASP A 66 -12.31 -21.50 -44.35
N PRO A 67 -13.39 -22.30 -44.22
CA PRO A 67 -13.58 -23.15 -43.04
C PRO A 67 -12.64 -24.37 -43.17
N GLY A 68 -11.47 -24.27 -42.54
CA GLY A 68 -10.58 -25.41 -42.35
C GLY A 68 -11.13 -26.33 -41.26
N ASP A 69 -11.75 -27.43 -41.70
CA ASP A 69 -12.14 -28.57 -40.88
C ASP A 69 -10.89 -29.24 -40.28
N GLY A 70 -10.53 -28.81 -39.06
CA GLY A 70 -9.44 -29.38 -38.27
C GLY A 70 -9.97 -30.27 -37.16
N ASP A 71 -10.37 -31.49 -37.51
CA ASP A 71 -10.48 -32.60 -36.57
C ASP A 71 -9.10 -32.87 -35.96
N GLY A 72 -8.89 -32.47 -34.72
CA GLY A 72 -7.60 -32.62 -34.05
C GLY A 72 -7.77 -32.68 -32.54
N ASP A 73 -8.12 -33.87 -32.07
CA ASP A 73 -7.91 -34.41 -30.73
C ASP A 73 -8.11 -33.43 -29.55
N THR A 74 -9.23 -33.65 -28.85
CA THR A 74 -9.37 -33.34 -27.42
C THR A 74 -8.34 -34.16 -26.66
N GLY A 75 -7.09 -33.74 -26.70
CA GLY A 75 -6.07 -34.18 -25.78
C GLY A 75 -6.52 -33.73 -24.40
N ASP A 76 -6.79 -34.72 -23.56
CA ASP A 76 -7.07 -34.61 -22.13
C ASP A 76 -5.82 -34.05 -21.44
N GLY A 77 -5.54 -32.78 -21.72
CA GLY A 77 -4.50 -31.99 -21.09
C GLY A 77 -4.93 -31.78 -19.65
N ASP A 78 -4.74 -32.82 -18.85
CA ASP A 78 -4.47 -32.79 -17.42
C ASP A 78 -3.22 -31.93 -17.25
N GLY A 79 -3.37 -30.64 -17.54
CA GLY A 79 -2.48 -29.58 -17.15
C GLY A 79 -2.63 -29.51 -15.65
N ASP A 80 -2.00 -30.48 -15.00
CA ASP A 80 -1.53 -30.47 -13.62
C ASP A 80 -0.66 -29.23 -13.56
N GLY A 81 -1.33 -28.09 -13.45
CA GLY A 81 -0.74 -26.79 -13.41
C GLY A 81 0.06 -26.79 -12.14
N ASP A 82 1.33 -27.15 -12.26
CA ASP A 82 2.43 -26.74 -11.41
C ASP A 82 2.57 -25.21 -11.50
N GLY A 83 1.45 -24.48 -11.49
CA GLY A 83 1.41 -23.04 -11.39
C GLY A 83 2.08 -22.74 -10.07
N ASP A 84 3.26 -22.14 -10.18
CA ASP A 84 4.16 -21.84 -9.07
C ASP A 84 3.33 -21.39 -7.86
N VAL A 85 3.24 -22.28 -6.86
CA VAL A 85 2.43 -22.02 -5.67
C VAL A 85 2.99 -20.77 -5.03
N CYS A 86 2.12 -19.80 -4.77
CA CYS A 86 2.51 -18.57 -4.13
C CYS A 86 3.10 -18.86 -2.74
N GLU A 87 4.41 -18.71 -2.58
CA GLU A 87 5.07 -18.94 -1.30
C GLU A 87 4.85 -17.78 -0.31
N ARG A 88 4.26 -16.67 -0.76
CA ARG A 88 4.02 -15.48 0.07
C ARG A 88 2.64 -15.49 0.71
N TYR A 89 2.57 -14.99 1.93
CA TYR A 89 1.36 -14.82 2.70
C TYR A 89 1.16 -13.36 3.07
N LEU A 90 -0.11 -12.94 3.11
CA LEU A 90 -0.56 -11.76 3.82
C LEU A 90 -0.99 -12.16 5.23
N TYR A 91 -0.28 -11.66 6.22
CA TYR A 91 -0.65 -11.75 7.63
C TYR A 91 -1.36 -10.47 8.05
N ARG A 92 -2.52 -10.63 8.68
CA ARG A 92 -3.31 -9.50 9.20
C ARG A 92 -3.39 -9.61 10.71
N HIS A 93 -2.93 -8.59 11.41
CA HIS A 93 -3.02 -8.50 12.87
C HIS A 93 -3.99 -7.39 13.26
N ASN A 94 -5.10 -7.76 13.86
CA ASN A 94 -6.02 -6.81 14.48
C ASN A 94 -5.49 -6.45 15.86
N LEU A 95 -5.02 -5.21 16.00
CA LEU A 95 -4.34 -4.73 17.20
C LEU A 95 -5.28 -4.46 18.36
N THR A 96 -6.59 -4.37 18.09
CA THR A 96 -7.61 -4.12 19.13
C THR A 96 -7.88 -5.37 19.97
N ASN A 97 -7.95 -6.53 19.32
CA ASN A 97 -8.35 -7.79 19.95
C ASN A 97 -7.27 -8.88 19.89
N ASP A 98 -6.08 -8.56 19.36
CA ASP A 98 -4.92 -9.44 19.24
C ASP A 98 -5.21 -10.71 18.40
N THR A 99 -6.07 -10.60 17.37
CA THR A 99 -6.38 -11.72 16.48
C THR A 99 -5.60 -11.65 15.17
N TRP A 100 -5.19 -12.82 14.67
CA TRP A 100 -4.45 -12.97 13.42
C TRP A 100 -5.27 -13.70 12.36
N GLU A 101 -5.13 -13.24 11.13
CA GLU A 101 -5.56 -13.95 9.92
C GLU A 101 -4.35 -14.14 9.00
N THR A 102 -4.38 -15.21 8.21
CA THR A 102 -3.31 -15.53 7.24
C THR A 102 -3.96 -15.99 5.95
N GLN A 103 -3.55 -15.39 4.84
CA GLN A 103 -4.06 -15.73 3.51
C GLN A 103 -2.88 -15.80 2.54
N PRO A 104 -2.81 -16.79 1.64
CA PRO A 104 -1.90 -16.76 0.49
C PRO A 104 -2.05 -15.44 -0.27
N LEU A 105 -0.93 -14.84 -0.66
CA LEU A 105 -0.91 -13.49 -1.24
C LEU A 105 -1.61 -13.46 -2.61
N ASP A 106 -1.50 -14.53 -3.39
CA ASP A 106 -2.18 -14.73 -4.67
C ASP A 106 -3.71 -14.83 -4.56
N LEU A 107 -4.26 -15.16 -3.39
CA LEU A 107 -5.71 -15.10 -3.13
C LEU A 107 -6.19 -13.69 -2.80
N VAL A 108 -5.29 -12.81 -2.34
CA VAL A 108 -5.63 -11.42 -1.98
C VAL A 108 -5.32 -10.44 -3.12
N TRP A 109 -4.21 -10.65 -3.81
CA TRP A 109 -3.78 -9.88 -4.97
C TRP A 109 -4.30 -10.52 -6.24
N THR A 110 -5.62 -10.54 -6.37
CA THR A 110 -6.34 -11.11 -7.51
C THR A 110 -6.89 -10.03 -8.43
N GLY A 111 -7.20 -10.43 -9.67
CA GLY A 111 -7.82 -9.58 -10.68
C GLY A 111 -6.83 -9.06 -11.74
N PRO A 112 -7.36 -8.42 -12.80
CA PRO A 112 -6.53 -7.84 -13.84
C PRO A 112 -5.54 -6.84 -13.23
N ASN A 113 -4.29 -6.87 -13.69
CA ASN A 113 -3.22 -5.97 -13.27
C ASN A 113 -2.74 -6.09 -11.80
N ALA A 114 -3.25 -7.06 -11.03
CA ALA A 114 -2.68 -7.35 -9.72
C ALA A 114 -1.19 -7.74 -9.84
N PRO A 115 -0.35 -7.46 -8.82
CA PRO A 115 1.01 -7.97 -8.81
C PRO A 115 1.01 -9.50 -8.93
N PRO A 116 1.71 -10.08 -9.92
CA PRO A 116 1.88 -11.53 -9.98
C PRO A 116 2.58 -12.01 -8.70
N CYS A 117 2.21 -13.18 -8.15
CA CYS A 117 2.84 -13.64 -6.91
C CYS A 117 4.37 -13.89 -7.04
N SER A 118 4.85 -14.16 -8.25
CA SER A 118 6.29 -14.27 -8.53
C SER A 118 7.05 -12.95 -8.32
N VAL A 119 6.35 -11.82 -8.21
CA VAL A 119 6.94 -10.52 -7.92
C VAL A 119 7.07 -10.34 -6.41
N GLU A 120 8.32 -10.31 -5.95
CA GLU A 120 8.67 -9.90 -4.59
C GLU A 120 8.34 -8.41 -4.38
N PRO A 121 7.59 -8.04 -3.33
CA PRO A 121 7.35 -6.65 -2.99
C PRO A 121 8.58 -6.05 -2.30
N LEU A 122 9.17 -5.01 -2.89
CA LEU A 122 10.20 -4.19 -2.25
C LEU A 122 9.62 -3.35 -1.11
N ALA A 123 8.38 -2.87 -1.30
CA ALA A 123 7.71 -2.03 -0.33
C ALA A 123 6.20 -2.02 -0.59
N THR A 124 5.41 -1.76 0.45
CA THR A 124 3.97 -1.50 0.33
C THR A 124 3.54 -0.33 1.20
N SER A 125 2.47 0.35 0.81
CA SER A 125 1.86 1.41 1.62
C SER A 125 0.37 1.50 1.36
N TYR A 126 -0.41 1.85 2.37
CA TYR A 126 -1.84 2.09 2.22
C TYR A 126 -2.16 3.54 2.55
N LEU A 127 -2.67 4.27 1.55
CA LEU A 127 -3.11 5.65 1.67
C LEU A 127 -4.59 5.64 2.05
N GLU A 128 -4.87 5.53 3.34
CA GLU A 128 -6.23 5.39 3.87
C GLU A 128 -7.15 6.55 3.44
N VAL A 129 -6.62 7.77 3.35
CA VAL A 129 -7.39 8.96 2.94
C VAL A 129 -8.00 8.87 1.54
N TRP A 130 -7.46 8.01 0.68
CA TRP A 130 -7.92 7.84 -0.70
C TRP A 130 -8.24 6.39 -1.05
N ASP A 131 -8.20 5.51 -0.06
CA ASP A 131 -8.33 4.07 -0.28
C ASP A 131 -7.42 3.56 -1.42
N GLN A 132 -6.11 3.75 -1.25
CA GLN A 132 -5.13 3.29 -2.23
C GLN A 132 -4.07 2.39 -1.60
N LEU A 133 -4.00 1.13 -2.06
CA LEU A 133 -2.86 0.25 -1.77
C LEU A 133 -1.81 0.41 -2.87
N LEU A 134 -0.59 0.69 -2.47
CA LEU A 134 0.57 0.90 -3.31
C LEU A 134 1.58 -0.22 -3.10
N VAL A 135 2.12 -0.78 -4.19
CA VAL A 135 3.10 -1.86 -4.15
C VAL A 135 4.23 -1.55 -5.14
N TRP A 136 5.47 -1.61 -4.67
CA TRP A 136 6.67 -1.52 -5.51
C TRP A 136 7.27 -2.91 -5.61
N GLY A 137 7.38 -3.45 -6.82
CA GLY A 137 7.90 -4.79 -7.07
C GLY A 137 9.36 -4.80 -7.52
N VAL A 138 10.08 -5.88 -7.21
CA VAL A 138 11.47 -6.10 -7.68
C VAL A 138 11.61 -6.13 -9.19
N ASN A 139 10.52 -6.35 -9.93
CA ASN A 139 10.49 -6.36 -11.38
C ASN A 139 10.50 -4.94 -12.01
N GLY A 140 10.70 -3.90 -11.21
CA GLY A 140 10.72 -2.51 -11.67
C GLY A 140 9.33 -1.95 -11.96
N MET A 141 8.26 -2.63 -11.52
CA MET A 141 6.88 -2.19 -11.70
C MET A 141 6.29 -1.67 -10.39
N TYR A 142 5.45 -0.65 -10.54
CA TYR A 142 4.61 -0.06 -9.51
C TYR A 142 3.16 -0.45 -9.77
N TYR A 143 2.51 -0.98 -8.75
CA TYR A 143 1.12 -1.41 -8.78
C TYR A 143 0.33 -0.56 -7.80
N ARG A 144 -0.90 -0.21 -8.20
CA ARG A 144 -1.83 0.50 -7.33
C ARG A 144 -3.21 -0.11 -7.41
N ARG A 145 -3.86 -0.23 -6.25
CA ARG A 145 -5.25 -0.65 -6.12
C ARG A 145 -6.04 0.53 -5.54
N ILE A 146 -7.06 0.98 -6.26
CA ILE A 146 -7.89 2.14 -5.88
C ILE A 146 -9.33 1.63 -5.75
N GLY A 147 -9.99 1.87 -4.62
CA GLY A 147 -11.38 1.44 -4.46
C GLY A 147 -11.54 -0.07 -4.62
N GLY A 148 -10.57 -0.85 -4.15
CA GLY A 148 -10.54 -2.30 -4.35
C GLY A 148 -10.17 -2.80 -5.75
N THR A 149 -9.91 -1.93 -6.74
CA THR A 149 -9.62 -2.31 -8.14
C THR A 149 -8.17 -2.00 -8.53
N TRP A 150 -7.44 -3.01 -9.02
CA TRP A 150 -6.08 -2.86 -9.52
C TRP A 150 -6.05 -2.07 -10.83
N GLN A 151 -5.15 -1.10 -10.90
CA GLN A 151 -4.91 -0.28 -12.08
C GLN A 151 -3.79 -0.89 -12.92
N SER A 152 -3.71 -0.52 -14.20
CA SER A 152 -2.61 -0.93 -15.08
C SER A 152 -1.25 -0.64 -14.42
N PRO A 153 -0.32 -1.62 -14.36
CA PRO A 153 0.97 -1.41 -13.70
C PRO A 153 1.80 -0.40 -14.48
N GLU A 154 2.56 0.42 -13.76
CA GLU A 154 3.43 1.45 -14.35
C GLU A 154 4.90 1.13 -14.03
N PRO A 155 5.86 1.40 -14.93
CA PRO A 155 7.26 1.32 -14.56
C PRO A 155 7.59 2.27 -13.40
N ILE A 156 8.36 1.80 -12.41
CA ILE A 156 8.82 2.65 -11.29
C ILE A 156 9.58 3.87 -11.82
N ALA A 157 10.37 3.71 -12.89
CA ALA A 157 11.11 4.80 -13.52
C ALA A 157 10.24 5.94 -14.06
N ASP A 158 9.00 5.64 -14.47
CA ASP A 158 8.09 6.65 -15.03
C ASP A 158 7.42 7.48 -13.92
N ARG A 159 7.05 6.83 -12.81
CA ARG A 159 6.32 7.46 -11.70
C ARG A 159 7.23 7.96 -10.57
N TRP A 160 8.37 7.30 -10.35
CA TRP A 160 9.28 7.51 -9.23
C TRP A 160 10.75 7.57 -9.70
N PRO A 161 11.09 8.51 -10.60
CA PRO A 161 12.36 8.47 -11.33
C PRO A 161 13.62 8.52 -10.45
N ILE A 162 13.55 9.12 -9.25
CA ILE A 162 14.72 9.25 -8.36
C ILE A 162 15.04 7.93 -7.64
N ILE A 163 14.04 7.08 -7.39
CA ILE A 163 14.21 5.81 -6.67
C ILE A 163 14.19 4.59 -7.61
N ALA A 164 14.14 4.80 -8.92
CA ALA A 164 14.03 3.73 -9.91
C ALA A 164 15.21 2.74 -9.87
N ASP A 165 16.41 3.25 -9.60
CA ASP A 165 17.66 2.47 -9.50
C ASP A 165 18.16 2.38 -8.05
N VAL A 166 17.30 2.64 -7.07
CA VAL A 166 17.63 2.60 -5.64
C VAL A 166 17.10 1.29 -5.06
N GLU A 167 17.92 0.61 -4.25
CA GLU A 167 17.49 -0.54 -3.46
C GLU A 167 16.60 -0.06 -2.30
N ILE A 168 15.29 -0.08 -2.50
CA ILE A 168 14.32 0.38 -1.51
C ILE A 168 14.21 -0.67 -0.41
N ASP A 169 14.44 -0.25 0.84
CA ASP A 169 14.30 -1.08 2.04
C ASP A 169 12.84 -1.13 2.53
N SER A 170 12.16 0.03 2.51
CA SER A 170 10.78 0.17 2.98
C SER A 170 10.19 1.51 2.57
N VAL A 171 8.88 1.67 2.76
CA VAL A 171 8.20 2.96 2.62
C VAL A 171 7.36 3.25 3.87
N ALA A 172 7.33 4.52 4.28
CA ALA A 172 6.43 5.01 5.30
C ALA A 172 5.51 6.09 4.72
N TYR A 173 4.31 6.18 5.26
CA TYR A 173 3.29 7.14 4.85
C TYR A 173 3.07 8.17 5.95
N THR A 174 2.87 9.42 5.56
CA THR A 174 2.31 10.47 6.43
C THR A 174 1.08 11.04 5.74
N PRO A 175 -0.09 11.01 6.39
CA PRO A 175 -1.31 11.54 5.78
C PRO A 175 -1.20 13.05 5.52
N PRO A 176 -2.13 13.62 4.75
CA PRO A 176 -2.21 15.07 4.61
C PRO A 176 -2.38 15.74 5.99
N ILE A 177 -1.51 16.72 6.26
CA ILE A 177 -1.51 17.48 7.51
C ILE A 177 -1.82 18.95 7.22
N ASN A 178 -2.48 19.63 8.17
CA ASN A 178 -2.77 21.07 8.10
C ASN A 178 -3.50 21.51 6.81
N GLY A 179 -4.41 20.68 6.29
CA GLY A 179 -5.16 20.98 5.07
C GLY A 179 -4.37 20.85 3.76
N SER A 180 -3.20 20.18 3.80
CA SER A 180 -2.51 19.77 2.57
C SER A 180 -3.42 18.91 1.69
N SER A 181 -3.27 19.04 0.37
CA SER A 181 -3.93 18.16 -0.61
C SER A 181 -3.07 16.93 -0.97
N SER A 182 -1.89 16.81 -0.38
CA SER A 182 -0.95 15.72 -0.61
C SER A 182 -0.61 14.99 0.69
N CYS A 183 -0.33 13.70 0.56
CA CYS A 183 0.36 12.94 1.60
C CYS A 183 1.86 12.87 1.29
N ASN A 184 2.65 12.42 2.24
CA ASN A 184 4.07 12.15 2.02
C ASN A 184 4.33 10.65 2.04
N LEU A 185 5.11 10.17 1.07
CA LEU A 185 5.77 8.87 1.11
C LEU A 185 7.26 9.07 1.36
N ILE A 186 7.78 8.31 2.32
CA ILE A 186 9.17 8.35 2.74
C ILE A 186 9.77 6.97 2.44
N PHE A 187 10.45 6.87 1.31
CA PHE A 187 11.19 5.67 0.94
C PHE A 187 12.53 5.66 1.67
N THR A 188 12.87 4.55 2.30
CA THR A 188 14.19 4.37 2.91
C THR A 188 15.04 3.47 2.04
N ALA A 189 16.28 3.88 1.81
CA ALA A 189 17.32 3.07 1.21
C ALA A 189 18.64 3.49 1.84
N VAL A 190 19.12 2.69 2.79
CA VAL A 190 20.27 3.03 3.64
C VAL A 190 21.45 3.54 2.82
N PRO A 191 22.03 4.72 3.16
CA PRO A 191 21.81 5.52 4.37
C PRO A 191 20.83 6.70 4.19
N ASN A 192 20.03 6.72 3.12
CA ASN A 192 19.20 7.87 2.73
C ASN A 192 17.71 7.57 2.82
N ALA A 193 16.92 8.63 3.01
CA ALA A 193 15.48 8.63 2.79
C ALA A 193 15.14 9.55 1.60
N TYR A 194 14.14 9.16 0.81
CA TYR A 194 13.65 9.90 -0.35
C TYR A 194 12.19 10.24 -0.09
N ILE A 195 11.88 11.53 -0.07
CA ILE A 195 10.55 12.04 0.28
C ILE A 195 9.84 12.45 -0.99
N TYR A 196 8.64 11.91 -1.17
CA TYR A 196 7.72 12.28 -2.24
C TYR A 196 6.43 12.81 -1.64
N GLN A 197 5.90 13.86 -2.26
CA GLN A 197 4.50 14.22 -2.12
C GLN A 197 3.70 13.39 -3.11
N VAL A 198 2.60 12.81 -2.66
CA VAL A 198 1.65 12.07 -3.49
C VAL A 198 0.30 12.74 -3.39
N PHE A 199 -0.43 12.83 -4.49
CA PHE A 199 -1.73 13.47 -4.60
C PHE A 199 -2.83 12.44 -4.87
N GLU A 200 -4.09 12.82 -4.66
CA GLU A 200 -5.26 11.94 -4.82
C GLU A 200 -5.36 11.32 -6.23
N ASP A 201 -5.00 12.08 -7.26
CA ASP A 201 -4.97 11.63 -8.66
C ASP A 201 -3.82 10.64 -8.98
N GLY A 202 -2.99 10.32 -7.98
CA GLY A 202 -1.79 9.50 -8.12
C GLY A 202 -0.59 10.27 -8.67
N GLY A 203 -0.68 11.60 -8.83
CA GLY A 203 0.45 12.45 -9.11
C GLY A 203 1.52 12.34 -8.03
N THR A 204 2.78 12.43 -8.41
CA THR A 204 3.93 12.32 -7.51
C THR A 204 4.89 13.47 -7.76
N ASN A 205 5.33 14.12 -6.69
CA ASN A 205 6.37 15.15 -6.73
C ASN A 205 7.48 14.74 -5.78
N TYR A 206 8.69 14.55 -6.31
CA TYR A 206 9.87 14.40 -5.47
C TYR A 206 10.12 15.72 -4.72
N ASP A 207 10.27 15.61 -3.40
CA ASP A 207 10.56 16.76 -2.53
C ASP A 207 12.06 16.84 -2.26
N GLN A 208 12.64 15.83 -1.60
CA GLN A 208 14.03 15.87 -1.17
C GLN A 208 14.60 14.48 -0.83
N THR A 209 15.93 14.43 -0.75
CA THR A 209 16.69 13.32 -0.17
C THR A 209 17.32 13.77 1.13
N VAL A 210 17.13 12.97 2.19
CA VAL A 210 17.64 13.23 3.53
C VAL A 210 18.62 12.13 3.90
N GLY A 211 19.83 12.49 4.32
CA GLY A 211 20.73 11.54 4.95
C GLY A 211 20.18 11.14 6.31
N MET A 212 19.90 9.84 6.51
CA MET A 212 19.45 9.33 7.80
C MET A 212 20.60 9.32 8.81
N MET A 213 20.27 9.30 10.09
CA MET A 213 21.23 9.16 11.18
C MET A 213 20.74 8.10 12.14
N ASP A 214 21.67 7.36 12.75
CA ASP A 214 21.34 6.43 13.82
C ASP A 214 20.84 7.19 15.05
N GLU A 215 19.73 6.74 15.60
CA GLU A 215 19.15 7.32 16.81
C GLU A 215 19.80 6.69 18.05
N PRO A 216 19.99 7.45 19.14
CA PRO A 216 20.42 6.87 20.40
C PRO A 216 19.35 5.89 20.92
N PRO A 217 19.73 4.81 21.65
CA PRO A 217 18.77 3.90 22.24
C PRO A 217 17.71 4.64 23.07
N PRO A 218 16.41 4.29 22.92
CA PRO A 218 15.89 3.09 22.24
C PRO A 218 15.63 3.25 20.73
N GLY A 219 16.10 4.32 20.09
CA GLY A 219 15.91 4.53 18.65
C GLY A 219 16.71 3.57 17.75
N PRO A 220 16.34 3.49 16.46
CA PRO A 220 16.94 2.57 15.51
C PRO A 220 18.26 3.06 14.89
N PRO A 221 19.10 2.13 14.41
CA PRO A 221 20.26 2.40 13.57
C PRO A 221 19.86 2.73 12.12
N GLN A 222 19.11 3.82 11.90
CA GLN A 222 18.49 4.16 10.61
C GLN A 222 19.47 4.29 9.45
N SER A 223 20.72 4.67 9.71
CA SER A 223 21.73 4.92 8.68
C SER A 223 22.71 3.76 8.48
N SER A 224 22.68 2.75 9.35
CA SER A 224 23.61 1.62 9.31
C SER A 224 22.96 0.25 9.16
N THR A 225 21.63 0.17 9.21
CA THR A 225 20.90 -1.11 9.14
C THR A 225 19.65 -0.93 8.30
N ALA A 226 19.48 -1.78 7.30
CA ALA A 226 18.32 -1.77 6.43
C ALA A 226 17.04 -2.12 7.20
N ARG A 227 15.93 -1.53 6.76
CA ARG A 227 14.59 -1.93 7.17
C ARG A 227 14.17 -3.09 6.27
N ARG A 228 13.41 -4.03 6.81
CA ARG A 228 12.78 -5.09 6.01
C ARG A 228 11.34 -4.77 5.68
N TRP A 229 10.67 -4.09 6.59
CA TRP A 229 9.30 -3.66 6.41
C TRP A 229 9.04 -2.47 7.31
N SER A 230 8.04 -1.67 6.94
CA SER A 230 7.53 -0.58 7.74
C SER A 230 6.03 -0.52 7.54
N LEU A 231 5.28 -0.17 8.58
CA LEU A 231 3.87 0.16 8.48
C LEU A 231 3.58 1.38 9.33
N VAL A 232 2.55 2.13 8.94
CA VAL A 232 2.11 3.33 9.65
C VAL A 232 0.61 3.23 9.89
N LEU A 233 0.20 3.48 11.12
CA LEU A 233 -1.19 3.74 11.51
C LEU A 233 -1.25 5.23 11.80
N ALA A 234 -2.04 5.99 11.04
CA ALA A 234 -2.11 7.43 11.24
C ALA A 234 -3.53 7.97 11.06
N ASP A 235 -3.89 8.89 11.96
CA ASP A 235 -5.16 9.59 11.99
C ASP A 235 -4.94 11.10 12.01
N PRO A 236 -5.24 11.79 10.89
CA PRO A 236 -5.15 13.25 10.81
C PRO A 236 -6.01 13.97 11.85
N GLU A 237 -7.12 13.37 12.29
CA GLU A 237 -8.01 13.99 13.28
C GLU A 237 -7.34 14.07 14.66
N LEU A 238 -6.36 13.22 14.92
CA LEU A 238 -5.58 13.22 16.17
C LEU A 238 -4.32 14.08 16.11
N LEU A 239 -4.05 14.80 15.00
CA LEU A 239 -2.81 15.55 14.80
C LEU A 239 -2.43 16.39 16.03
N GLY A 240 -1.21 16.20 16.53
CA GLY A 240 -0.69 16.84 17.73
C GLY A 240 -0.81 16.03 19.03
N GLN A 241 -1.46 14.86 18.99
CA GLN A 241 -1.46 13.89 20.09
C GLN A 241 -0.23 12.96 20.02
N ALA A 242 -0.05 12.00 20.92
CA ALA A 242 1.07 11.06 20.80
C ALA A 242 0.82 9.97 19.74
N ASP A 243 -0.43 9.54 19.59
CA ASP A 243 -0.80 8.39 18.77
C ASP A 243 -1.44 8.78 17.43
N TRP A 244 -1.36 10.05 17.00
CA TRP A 244 -1.84 10.49 15.68
C TRP A 244 -1.11 9.82 14.52
N SER A 245 0.12 9.36 14.78
CA SER A 245 0.89 8.54 13.88
C SER A 245 1.67 7.56 14.72
N VAL A 246 1.58 6.28 14.38
CA VAL A 246 2.36 5.20 14.98
C VAL A 246 2.98 4.42 13.84
N GLN A 247 4.31 4.48 13.76
CA GLN A 247 5.08 3.69 12.82
C GLN A 247 5.69 2.49 13.52
N TRP A 248 5.60 1.33 12.88
CA TRP A 248 6.34 0.13 13.23
C TRP A 248 7.28 -0.23 12.10
N ALA A 249 8.51 -0.62 12.42
CA ALA A 249 9.48 -1.05 11.41
C ALA A 249 10.35 -2.20 11.93
N GLY A 250 10.46 -3.25 11.12
CA GLY A 250 11.39 -4.37 11.35
C GLY A 250 12.72 -4.08 10.68
N PHE A 251 13.83 -4.35 11.38
CA PHE A 251 15.19 -4.13 10.89
C PHE A 251 15.95 -5.45 10.81
N GLU A 252 17.01 -5.47 10.00
CA GLU A 252 17.89 -6.64 9.87
C GLU A 252 18.66 -7.01 11.15
N ASP A 253 18.70 -6.12 12.14
CA ASP A 253 19.27 -6.39 13.47
C ASP A 253 18.39 -7.32 14.34
N GLY A 254 17.27 -7.81 13.79
CA GLY A 254 16.34 -8.71 14.45
C GLY A 254 15.43 -8.01 15.47
N LYS A 255 15.32 -6.68 15.40
CA LYS A 255 14.43 -5.89 16.25
C LYS A 255 13.30 -5.26 15.45
N VAL A 256 12.24 -4.94 16.19
CA VAL A 256 11.17 -4.08 15.73
C VAL A 256 11.21 -2.80 16.54
N TYR A 257 11.14 -1.68 15.85
CA TYR A 257 11.11 -0.34 16.42
C TYR A 257 9.72 0.24 16.23
N ARG A 258 9.24 0.96 17.25
CA ARG A 258 8.03 1.77 17.21
C ARG A 258 8.40 3.23 17.42
N PHE A 259 7.88 4.08 16.55
CA PHE A 259 7.92 5.52 16.64
C PHE A 259 6.50 6.06 16.69
N ASN A 260 6.25 7.10 17.49
CA ASN A 260 4.93 7.73 17.54
C ASN A 260 4.99 9.23 17.23
N GLY A 261 3.82 9.84 17.13
CA GLY A 261 3.62 11.25 16.86
C GLY A 261 4.18 12.21 17.92
N ALA A 262 4.56 11.71 19.10
CA ALA A 262 5.29 12.45 20.14
C ALA A 262 6.82 12.36 19.97
N PHE A 263 7.30 11.73 18.90
CA PHE A 263 8.71 11.46 18.63
C PHE A 263 9.37 10.49 19.62
N ASP A 264 8.58 9.64 20.28
CA ASP A 264 9.08 8.64 21.21
C ASP A 264 9.42 7.34 20.49
N TRP A 265 10.63 6.85 20.74
CA TRP A 265 11.09 5.55 20.27
C TRP A 265 10.91 4.47 21.33
N SER A 266 10.59 3.28 20.86
CA SER A 266 10.64 2.03 21.64
C SER A 266 11.10 0.89 20.73
N ASN A 267 11.73 -0.15 21.29
CA ASN A 267 12.15 -1.30 20.51
C ASN A 267 12.09 -2.60 21.32
N TRP A 268 11.98 -3.70 20.59
CA TRP A 268 11.95 -5.05 21.12
C TRP A 268 12.70 -5.98 20.18
N PRO A 269 13.25 -7.11 20.66
CA PRO A 269 13.49 -8.26 19.78
C PRO A 269 12.21 -8.56 18.99
N ALA A 270 12.32 -8.92 17.71
CA ALA A 270 11.15 -9.08 16.85
C ALA A 270 10.12 -10.06 17.41
N SER A 271 10.57 -11.18 17.99
CA SER A 271 9.71 -12.18 18.65
C SER A 271 9.01 -11.71 19.92
N GLN A 272 9.33 -10.53 20.43
CA GLN A 272 8.74 -9.91 21.63
C GLN A 272 8.01 -8.59 21.31
N SER A 273 7.96 -8.20 20.03
CA SER A 273 7.33 -6.95 19.63
C SER A 273 5.81 -7.02 19.78
N PRO A 274 5.15 -5.98 20.32
CA PRO A 274 3.69 -5.96 20.44
C PRO A 274 2.95 -6.16 19.11
N VAL A 275 3.45 -5.60 18.00
CA VAL A 275 2.85 -5.75 16.66
C VAL A 275 3.01 -7.17 16.08
N LEU A 276 3.83 -8.01 16.70
CA LEU A 276 4.01 -9.42 16.36
C LEU A 276 3.56 -10.35 17.49
N SER A 277 2.89 -9.79 18.51
CA SER A 277 2.33 -10.56 19.62
C SER A 277 1.28 -11.53 19.09
N GLY A 278 1.29 -12.77 19.59
CA GLY A 278 0.31 -13.78 19.18
C GLY A 278 0.43 -14.25 17.73
N ALA A 279 1.49 -13.86 17.00
CA ALA A 279 1.67 -14.23 15.60
C ALA A 279 1.58 -15.76 15.39
N PRO A 280 1.02 -16.21 14.25
CA PRO A 280 0.95 -17.63 13.92
C PRO A 280 2.34 -18.27 13.98
N ARG A 281 2.42 -19.55 14.40
CA ARG A 281 3.71 -20.26 14.53
C ARG A 281 4.53 -20.34 13.24
N GLY A 282 3.90 -20.16 12.08
CA GLY A 282 4.54 -20.15 10.79
C GLY A 282 5.14 -18.80 10.37
N LEU A 283 4.79 -17.71 11.04
CA LEU A 283 5.35 -16.39 10.75
C LEU A 283 6.75 -16.29 11.35
N ASP A 284 7.77 -16.25 10.49
CA ASP A 284 9.12 -15.84 10.88
C ASP A 284 9.27 -14.33 10.65
N PRO A 285 9.50 -13.50 11.68
CA PRO A 285 9.70 -12.07 11.49
C PRO A 285 10.87 -11.73 10.56
N SER A 286 11.80 -12.66 10.35
CA SER A 286 12.93 -12.49 9.46
C SER A 286 12.55 -12.65 7.97
N THR A 287 11.42 -13.28 7.64
CA THR A 287 10.94 -13.46 6.26
C THR A 287 9.94 -12.40 5.81
N LEU A 288 9.61 -11.43 6.68
CA LEU A 288 8.75 -10.31 6.33
C LEU A 288 9.47 -9.33 5.39
N GLU A 289 8.86 -9.04 4.25
CA GLU A 289 9.40 -8.25 3.13
C GLU A 289 8.73 -6.88 2.99
N ALA A 290 7.48 -6.73 3.46
CA ALA A 290 6.75 -5.48 3.37
C ALA A 290 5.62 -5.41 4.40
N GLY A 291 5.07 -4.21 4.60
CA GLY A 291 3.88 -4.04 5.44
C GLY A 291 3.18 -2.72 5.21
N TYR A 292 1.94 -2.63 5.67
CA TYR A 292 1.16 -1.39 5.70
C TYR A 292 0.16 -1.44 6.86
N GLY A 293 -0.35 -0.28 7.25
CA GLY A 293 -1.31 -0.13 8.34
C GLY A 293 -2.63 0.43 7.82
N ASP A 294 -3.71 0.08 8.51
CA ASP A 294 -5.03 0.66 8.36
C ASP A 294 -5.46 1.15 9.75
N TYR A 295 -5.53 2.47 9.92
CA TYR A 295 -5.82 3.07 11.21
C TYR A 295 -7.29 2.87 11.58
N GLY A 296 -8.22 3.10 10.65
CA GLY A 296 -9.66 2.92 10.86
C GLY A 296 -10.02 1.52 11.36
N LEU A 297 -9.34 0.49 10.86
CA LEU A 297 -9.51 -0.90 11.31
C LEU A 297 -8.56 -1.30 12.45
N ASN A 298 -7.66 -0.41 12.87
CA ASN A 298 -6.55 -0.66 13.81
C ASN A 298 -5.82 -1.97 13.48
N ARG A 299 -5.36 -2.10 12.23
CA ARG A 299 -4.86 -3.34 11.68
C ARG A 299 -3.49 -3.17 11.04
N ALA A 300 -2.59 -4.08 11.36
CA ALA A 300 -1.31 -4.24 10.68
C ALA A 300 -1.42 -5.33 9.60
N TYR A 301 -0.88 -5.04 8.43
CA TYR A 301 -0.77 -5.96 7.31
C TYR A 301 0.72 -6.19 7.04
N LEU A 302 1.14 -7.45 7.04
CA LEU A 302 2.54 -7.85 6.87
C LEU A 302 2.60 -8.90 5.76
N ILE A 303 3.60 -8.79 4.89
CA ILE A 303 3.80 -9.69 3.76
C ILE A 303 5.15 -10.38 3.93
N GLY A 304 5.19 -11.70 3.75
CA GLY A 304 6.42 -12.50 3.82
C GLY A 304 6.22 -13.95 3.38
N LEU A 305 7.30 -14.72 3.41
CA LEU A 305 7.36 -16.16 3.10
C LEU A 305 7.01 -17.02 4.32
#